data_AF-A0A2E6H7F9-F1
#
_entry.id   AF-A0A2E6H7F9-F1
#
_cell.length_a   1.000
_cell.length_b   1.000
_cell.length_c   1.000
_cell.angle_alpha   90.00
_cell.angle_beta   90.00
_cell.angle_gamma   90.00
#
_symmetry.space_group_name_H-M   'P 1'
#
loop_
_entity.id
_entity.type
_entity.pdbx_description
1 polymer ?
#
loop_
_entity_poly.entity_id
_entity_poly.type
_entity_poly.pdbx_seq_one_letter_code
_entity_poly.pdbx_strand_id
1 'polypeptide(L)'
;MKILVGAVLLFSFNVYAVSTSGCHSSYKRTIESLQPDLIKRLEELNDRREGIPLFTLPYVRRNFVEANNRNPSPRYSTHNRTYSSFHSKVSTVVSKMQAKLKSGFTYVCKGERGRCKGGEVYAYVMFLGNFPLNKIYLCDSFFKEDREEQLRTSMHELSHLAGKTEHYFGTIFNDAGMLEEANNAYFYEKLMFNDHEQIFRRQVWGFLWAKFPN
;
A
#
# COMPACT_ATOMS: atom_id res chain seq x y z
N MET A 1 6.67 -39.19 -39.18
CA MET A 1 6.00 -37.87 -39.15
C MET A 1 5.54 -37.60 -37.72
N LYS A 2 6.22 -36.72 -36.97
CA LYS A 2 5.83 -36.32 -35.60
C LYS A 2 5.36 -34.86 -35.68
N ILE A 3 4.10 -34.62 -35.40
CA ILE A 3 3.50 -33.28 -35.37
C ILE A 3 3.79 -32.72 -33.97
N LEU A 4 4.65 -31.70 -33.89
CA LEU A 4 4.78 -30.86 -32.69
C LEU A 4 3.54 -29.98 -32.59
N VAL A 5 2.70 -30.24 -31.59
CA VAL A 5 1.64 -29.31 -31.18
C VAL A 5 2.29 -28.28 -30.26
N GLY A 6 2.65 -27.14 -30.83
CA GLY A 6 3.10 -25.98 -30.06
C GLY A 6 1.92 -25.36 -29.31
N ALA A 7 1.90 -25.53 -27.98
CA ALA A 7 0.96 -24.82 -27.12
C ALA A 7 1.34 -23.33 -27.12
N VAL A 8 0.57 -22.53 -27.84
CA VAL A 8 0.61 -21.07 -27.71
C VAL A 8 -0.05 -20.73 -26.37
N LEU A 9 0.76 -20.47 -25.36
CA LEU A 9 0.32 -19.85 -24.11
C LEU A 9 -0.17 -18.43 -24.45
N LEU A 10 -1.47 -18.30 -24.65
CA LEU A 10 -2.16 -17.01 -24.67
C LEU A 10 -2.08 -16.42 -23.27
N PHE A 11 -1.01 -15.66 -23.00
CA PHE A 11 -0.98 -14.76 -21.85
C PHE A 11 -2.11 -13.75 -22.05
N SER A 12 -3.22 -13.96 -21.35
CA SER A 12 -4.25 -12.94 -21.21
C SER A 12 -3.59 -11.78 -20.50
N PHE A 13 -3.16 -10.76 -21.25
CA PHE A 13 -2.80 -9.48 -20.66
C PHE A 13 -4.05 -9.01 -19.92
N ASN A 14 -4.07 -9.13 -18.60
CA ASN A 14 -5.07 -8.45 -17.79
C ASN A 14 -4.85 -6.97 -18.04
N VAL A 15 -5.63 -6.41 -18.96
CA VAL A 15 -5.59 -4.98 -19.29
C VAL A 15 -6.19 -4.26 -18.09
N TYR A 16 -5.33 -3.69 -17.26
CA TYR A 16 -5.76 -2.84 -16.16
C TYR A 16 -6.41 -1.57 -16.72
N ALA A 17 -7.61 -1.23 -16.23
CA ALA A 17 -8.45 -0.17 -16.80
C ALA A 17 -8.10 1.23 -16.26
N VAL A 18 -6.82 1.60 -16.30
CA VAL A 18 -6.38 2.95 -15.89
C VAL A 18 -6.52 3.90 -17.06
N SER A 19 -7.24 5.00 -16.86
CA SER A 19 -7.43 6.06 -17.86
C SER A 19 -6.71 7.34 -17.45
N THR A 20 -6.39 8.21 -18.42
CA THR A 20 -5.80 9.53 -18.17
C THR A 20 -6.69 10.64 -18.74
N SER A 21 -6.78 11.77 -18.04
CA SER A 21 -7.54 12.95 -18.48
C SER A 21 -6.73 14.23 -18.26
N GLY A 22 -6.74 15.13 -19.24
CA GLY A 22 -6.01 16.41 -19.16
C GLY A 22 -4.48 16.29 -19.19
N CYS A 23 -3.94 15.11 -19.52
CA CYS A 23 -2.50 14.84 -19.50
C CYS A 23 -1.84 15.09 -20.86
N HIS A 24 -0.67 15.75 -20.84
CA HIS A 24 0.24 15.77 -21.98
C HIS A 24 0.77 14.36 -22.29
N SER A 25 1.22 14.11 -23.53
CA SER A 25 1.66 12.77 -23.96
C SER A 25 2.84 12.24 -23.14
N SER A 26 3.74 13.11 -22.68
CA SER A 26 4.84 12.73 -21.77
C SER A 26 4.33 12.22 -20.43
N TYR A 27 3.38 12.92 -19.80
CA TYR A 27 2.80 12.52 -18.51
C TYR A 27 2.05 11.20 -18.61
N LYS A 28 1.33 10.98 -19.72
CA LYS A 28 0.68 9.69 -19.99
C LYS A 28 1.69 8.54 -20.00
N ARG A 29 2.80 8.71 -20.73
CA ARG A 29 3.87 7.70 -20.78
C ARG A 29 4.47 7.42 -19.40
N THR A 30 4.70 8.47 -18.59
CA THR A 30 5.16 8.29 -17.20
C THR A 30 4.16 7.44 -16.41
N ILE A 31 2.88 7.82 -16.39
CA ILE A 31 1.81 7.10 -15.66
C ILE A 31 1.71 5.64 -16.10
N GLU A 32 1.70 5.40 -17.40
CA GLU A 32 1.63 4.06 -18.01
C GLU A 32 2.85 3.23 -17.60
N SER A 33 4.04 3.83 -17.58
CA SER A 33 5.27 3.13 -17.19
C SER A 33 5.31 2.72 -15.71
N LEU A 34 4.56 3.40 -14.84
CA LEU A 34 4.52 3.08 -13.40
C LEU A 34 3.61 1.88 -13.10
N GLN A 35 2.58 1.66 -13.92
CA GLN A 35 1.55 0.65 -13.61
C GLN A 35 2.12 -0.75 -13.36
N PRO A 36 3.04 -1.29 -14.20
CA PRO A 36 3.56 -2.65 -13.98
C PRO A 36 4.23 -2.81 -12.62
N ASP A 37 4.95 -1.79 -12.14
CA ASP A 37 5.65 -1.84 -10.85
C ASP A 37 4.68 -1.79 -9.68
N LEU A 38 3.65 -0.92 -9.73
CA LEU A 38 2.59 -0.89 -8.72
C LEU A 38 1.83 -2.22 -8.66
N ILE A 39 1.49 -2.78 -9.82
CA ILE A 39 0.77 -4.06 -9.92
C ILE A 39 1.62 -5.17 -9.31
N LYS A 40 2.86 -5.30 -9.75
CA LYS A 40 3.80 -6.31 -9.26
C LYS A 40 3.95 -6.20 -7.75
N ARG A 41 4.15 -4.98 -7.23
CA ARG A 41 4.32 -4.78 -5.79
C ARG A 41 3.08 -5.16 -4.99
N LEU A 42 1.88 -4.82 -5.46
CA LEU A 42 0.64 -5.22 -4.80
C LEU A 42 0.37 -6.73 -4.91
N GLU A 43 0.82 -7.38 -5.96
CA GLU A 43 0.79 -8.85 -6.09
C GLU A 43 1.72 -9.51 -5.07
N GLU A 44 2.97 -9.04 -4.95
CA GLU A 44 3.92 -9.49 -3.92
C GLU A 44 3.35 -9.31 -2.51
N LEU A 45 2.81 -8.13 -2.20
CA LEU A 45 2.23 -7.83 -0.90
C LEU A 45 1.00 -8.71 -0.58
N ASN A 46 0.27 -9.20 -1.59
CA ASN A 46 -0.88 -10.08 -1.42
C ASN A 46 -0.54 -11.58 -1.55
N ASP A 47 0.70 -11.96 -1.86
CA ASP A 47 1.09 -13.38 -1.91
C ASP A 47 0.99 -13.98 -0.49
N ARG A 48 0.31 -15.12 -0.36
CA ARG A 48 0.10 -15.79 0.93
C ARG A 48 1.35 -16.48 1.47
N ARG A 49 2.36 -16.70 0.63
CA ARG A 49 3.60 -17.41 0.96
C ARG A 49 4.68 -16.50 1.49
N GLU A 50 4.66 -15.23 1.09
CA GLU A 50 5.73 -14.28 1.42
C GLU A 50 5.21 -12.88 1.77
N GLY A 51 4.03 -12.47 1.31
CA GLY A 51 3.45 -11.15 1.53
C GLY A 51 2.73 -10.99 2.87
N ILE A 52 1.92 -9.94 2.97
CA ILE A 52 1.20 -9.55 4.19
C ILE A 52 0.35 -10.69 4.79
N PRO A 53 -0.38 -11.51 4.01
CA PRO A 53 -1.18 -12.58 4.59
C PRO A 53 -0.38 -13.64 5.36
N LEU A 54 0.93 -13.77 5.13
CA LEU A 54 1.80 -14.67 5.89
C LEU A 54 1.93 -14.25 7.36
N PHE A 55 1.95 -12.93 7.63
CA PHE A 55 2.23 -12.33 8.95
C PHE A 55 1.06 -12.42 9.93
N THR A 56 0.36 -13.55 9.94
CA THR A 56 -0.68 -13.87 10.93
C THR A 56 -0.11 -13.88 12.35
N LEU A 57 -0.97 -13.75 13.36
CA LEU A 57 -0.54 -13.83 14.77
C LEU A 57 0.20 -15.15 15.09
N PRO A 58 -0.25 -16.35 14.65
CA PRO A 58 0.49 -17.59 14.83
C PRO A 58 1.88 -17.57 14.20
N TYR A 59 2.00 -17.06 12.97
CA TYR A 59 3.29 -16.93 12.29
C TYR A 59 4.22 -16.00 13.07
N VAL A 60 3.71 -14.85 13.48
CA VAL A 60 4.50 -13.86 14.21
C VAL A 60 5.00 -14.40 15.53
N ARG A 61 4.11 -15.05 16.29
CA ARG A 61 4.44 -15.67 17.57
C ARG A 61 5.57 -16.69 17.41
N ARG A 62 5.44 -17.60 16.45
CA ARG A 62 6.43 -18.64 16.22
C ARG A 62 7.79 -18.06 15.81
N ASN A 63 7.80 -17.18 14.82
CA ASN A 63 9.02 -16.76 14.13
C ASN A 63 9.74 -15.56 14.77
N PHE A 64 9.03 -14.68 15.49
CA PHE A 64 9.66 -13.48 16.10
C PHE A 64 9.73 -13.53 17.62
N VAL A 65 8.91 -14.35 18.28
CA VAL A 65 8.78 -14.35 19.75
C VAL A 65 9.41 -15.58 20.34
N GLU A 66 8.87 -16.75 19.99
CA GLU A 66 9.31 -18.04 20.51
C GLU A 66 10.74 -18.33 20.02
N ALA A 67 11.02 -18.09 18.73
CA ALA A 67 12.37 -18.19 18.17
C ALA A 67 13.40 -17.25 18.84
N ASN A 68 12.96 -16.21 19.53
CA ASN A 68 13.83 -15.25 20.21
C ASN A 68 13.73 -15.32 21.75
N ASN A 69 13.16 -16.39 22.32
CA ASN A 69 12.99 -16.61 23.76
C ASN A 69 12.38 -15.41 24.52
N ARG A 70 11.32 -14.82 23.96
CA ARG A 70 10.68 -13.63 24.54
C ARG A 70 9.47 -13.97 25.41
N ASN A 71 9.34 -13.26 26.52
CA ASN A 71 8.18 -13.39 27.42
C ASN A 71 7.05 -12.46 26.98
N PRO A 72 5.79 -12.94 26.87
CA PRO A 72 4.64 -12.12 26.56
C PRO A 72 4.44 -10.97 27.57
N SER A 73 4.06 -9.81 27.05
CA SER A 73 3.60 -8.68 27.87
C SER A 73 2.44 -9.11 28.78
N PRO A 74 2.29 -8.56 29.99
CA PRO A 74 1.10 -8.79 30.82
C PRO A 74 -0.23 -8.43 30.12
N ARG A 75 -0.19 -7.58 29.09
CA ARG A 75 -1.36 -7.18 28.28
C ARG A 75 -1.54 -8.02 27.00
N TYR A 76 -0.91 -9.18 26.93
CA TYR A 76 -0.84 -10.03 25.74
C TYR A 76 -2.18 -10.29 25.05
N SER A 77 -3.25 -10.58 25.80
CA SER A 77 -4.57 -10.86 25.23
C SER A 77 -5.19 -9.67 24.49
N THR A 78 -4.97 -8.45 24.98
CA THR A 78 -5.45 -7.21 24.33
C THR A 78 -4.65 -6.95 23.06
N HIS A 79 -3.33 -7.04 23.14
CA HIS A 79 -2.45 -6.84 22.00
C HIS A 79 -2.66 -7.88 20.87
N ASN A 80 -3.00 -9.13 21.21
CA ASN A 80 -3.35 -10.14 20.21
C ASN A 80 -4.55 -9.70 19.36
N ARG A 81 -5.60 -9.17 20.00
CA ARG A 81 -6.79 -8.68 19.30
C ARG A 81 -6.43 -7.47 18.42
N THR A 82 -5.69 -6.51 18.98
CA THR A 82 -5.22 -5.32 18.24
C THR A 82 -4.42 -5.72 17.00
N TYR A 83 -3.47 -6.64 17.15
CA TYR A 83 -2.63 -7.10 16.05
C TYR A 83 -3.44 -7.82 14.97
N SER A 84 -4.36 -8.71 15.35
CA SER A 84 -5.24 -9.37 14.38
C SER A 84 -6.11 -8.36 13.62
N SER A 85 -6.62 -7.33 14.30
CA SER A 85 -7.37 -6.25 13.65
C SER A 85 -6.49 -5.41 12.72
N PHE A 86 -5.29 -5.04 13.13
CA PHE A 86 -4.30 -4.36 12.31
C PHE A 86 -3.96 -5.15 11.04
N HIS A 87 -3.57 -6.41 11.20
CA HIS A 87 -3.21 -7.31 10.10
C HIS A 87 -4.37 -7.48 9.11
N SER A 88 -5.59 -7.66 9.62
CA SER A 88 -6.80 -7.77 8.80
C SER A 88 -7.10 -6.49 8.03
N LYS A 89 -6.97 -5.31 8.66
CA LYS A 89 -7.18 -4.01 8.01
C LYS A 89 -6.16 -3.79 6.89
N VAL A 90 -4.86 -3.99 7.17
CA VAL A 90 -3.81 -3.80 6.16
C VAL A 90 -4.02 -4.73 4.97
N SER A 91 -4.26 -6.02 5.21
CA SER A 91 -4.56 -7.01 4.16
C SER A 91 -5.76 -6.57 3.31
N THR A 92 -6.80 -6.04 3.96
CA THR A 92 -8.01 -5.54 3.30
C THR A 92 -7.72 -4.34 2.41
N VAL A 93 -6.93 -3.38 2.87
CA VAL A 93 -6.59 -2.19 2.08
C VAL A 93 -5.75 -2.59 0.86
N VAL A 94 -4.71 -3.40 1.03
CA VAL A 94 -3.87 -3.87 -0.08
C VAL A 94 -4.69 -4.67 -1.11
N SER A 95 -5.61 -5.53 -0.65
CA SER A 95 -6.55 -6.24 -1.53
C SER A 95 -7.47 -5.28 -2.29
N LYS A 96 -7.99 -4.23 -1.62
CA LYS A 96 -8.81 -3.20 -2.27
C LYS A 96 -8.02 -2.38 -3.28
N MET A 97 -6.75 -2.05 -3.01
CA MET A 97 -5.87 -1.34 -3.95
C MET A 97 -5.65 -2.18 -5.22
N GLN A 98 -5.36 -3.47 -5.06
CA GLN A 98 -5.22 -4.38 -6.21
C GLN A 98 -6.52 -4.52 -7.00
N ALA A 99 -7.66 -4.66 -6.31
CA ALA A 99 -8.97 -4.69 -6.95
C ALA A 99 -9.28 -3.36 -7.67
N LYS A 100 -8.87 -2.22 -7.11
CA LYS A 100 -9.05 -0.90 -7.70
C LYS A 100 -8.28 -0.76 -9.00
N LEU A 101 -7.02 -1.20 -9.06
CA LEU A 101 -6.25 -1.26 -10.30
C LEU A 101 -6.96 -2.09 -11.36
N LYS A 102 -7.47 -3.29 -11.00
CA LYS A 102 -8.19 -4.18 -11.92
C LYS A 102 -9.48 -3.55 -12.44
N SER A 103 -10.26 -2.94 -11.54
CA SER A 103 -11.54 -2.28 -11.89
C SER A 103 -11.36 -0.97 -12.65
N GLY A 104 -10.19 -0.35 -12.55
CA GLY A 104 -9.88 0.92 -13.18
C GLY A 104 -10.26 2.16 -12.37
N PHE A 105 -9.55 3.24 -12.69
CA PHE A 105 -9.79 4.61 -12.23
C PHE A 105 -9.13 5.60 -13.20
N THR A 106 -9.32 6.90 -12.96
CA THR A 106 -8.75 7.94 -13.83
C THR A 106 -7.64 8.74 -13.13
N TYR A 107 -6.46 8.81 -13.73
CA TYR A 107 -5.50 9.85 -13.41
C TYR A 107 -5.88 11.15 -14.12
N VAL A 108 -5.93 12.25 -13.36
CA VAL A 108 -6.20 13.59 -13.89
C VAL A 108 -4.96 14.43 -13.70
N CYS A 109 -4.30 14.81 -14.80
CA CYS A 109 -3.17 15.71 -14.72
C CYS A 109 -3.66 17.15 -14.49
N LYS A 110 -3.12 17.78 -13.45
CA LYS A 110 -3.39 19.15 -13.05
C LYS A 110 -2.08 19.91 -13.10
N GLY A 111 -2.06 21.01 -13.83
CA GLY A 111 -0.98 21.99 -13.71
C GLY A 111 -1.00 22.68 -12.34
N GLU A 112 -0.22 23.76 -12.18
CA GLU A 112 -0.14 24.57 -10.95
C GLU A 112 -1.43 25.35 -10.61
N ARG A 113 -2.53 24.65 -10.31
CA ARG A 113 -3.83 25.24 -9.97
C ARG A 113 -4.50 24.49 -8.82
N GLY A 114 -5.35 25.18 -8.07
CA GLY A 114 -6.08 24.60 -6.94
C GLY A 114 -5.12 24.03 -5.90
N ARG A 115 -5.30 22.75 -5.55
CA ARG A 115 -4.45 22.03 -4.58
C ARG A 115 -3.01 21.80 -5.05
N CYS A 116 -2.73 21.93 -6.35
CA CYS A 116 -1.37 21.83 -6.90
C CYS A 116 -0.59 23.16 -6.85
N LYS A 117 -1.20 24.24 -6.33
CA LYS A 117 -0.55 25.54 -6.29
C LYS A 117 0.57 25.52 -5.25
N GLY A 118 1.76 26.02 -5.62
CA GLY A 118 2.92 26.10 -4.74
C GLY A 118 3.88 24.90 -4.85
N GLY A 119 3.53 23.86 -5.60
CA GLY A 119 4.44 22.77 -5.95
C GLY A 119 4.74 21.76 -4.82
N GLU A 120 4.21 21.95 -3.62
CA GLU A 120 4.44 21.06 -2.47
C GLU A 120 3.59 19.79 -2.50
N VAL A 121 2.49 19.79 -3.27
CA VAL A 121 1.58 18.65 -3.39
C VAL A 121 1.90 17.90 -4.68
N TYR A 122 2.24 16.62 -4.58
CA TYR A 122 2.53 15.78 -5.74
C TYR A 122 1.25 15.21 -6.34
N ALA A 123 0.34 14.75 -5.50
CA ALA A 123 -0.95 14.22 -5.92
C ALA A 123 -2.00 14.35 -4.80
N TYR A 124 -3.26 14.10 -5.13
CA TYR A 124 -4.35 14.01 -4.15
C TYR A 124 -5.56 13.23 -4.68
N VAL A 125 -6.36 12.70 -3.76
CA VAL A 125 -7.72 12.18 -4.01
C VAL A 125 -8.76 13.16 -3.46
N MET A 126 -9.82 13.42 -4.23
CA MET A 126 -10.96 14.22 -3.74
C MET A 126 -12.06 13.32 -3.21
N PHE A 127 -12.75 13.80 -2.18
CA PHE A 127 -13.87 13.11 -1.54
C PHE A 127 -15.17 13.90 -1.71
N LEU A 128 -16.26 13.19 -1.96
CA LEU A 128 -17.62 13.70 -1.87
C LEU A 128 -18.27 13.07 -0.63
N GLY A 129 -18.30 13.82 0.47
CA GLY A 129 -18.57 13.25 1.79
C GLY A 129 -17.52 12.19 2.13
N ASN A 130 -17.97 10.97 2.48
CA ASN A 130 -17.07 9.85 2.84
C ASN A 130 -16.73 8.93 1.65
N PHE A 131 -16.93 9.40 0.42
CA PHE A 131 -16.70 8.61 -0.79
C PHE A 131 -15.61 9.26 -1.66
N PRO A 132 -14.47 8.58 -1.90
CA PRO A 132 -13.48 9.11 -2.82
C PRO A 132 -14.08 9.10 -4.24
N LEU A 133 -13.87 10.20 -4.97
CA LEU A 133 -14.11 10.20 -6.41
C LEU A 133 -13.17 9.17 -7.04
N ASN A 134 -13.62 8.47 -8.09
CA ASN A 134 -12.83 7.42 -8.74
C ASN A 134 -11.66 8.00 -9.59
N LYS A 135 -10.88 8.91 -9.01
CA LYS A 135 -9.87 9.74 -9.67
C LYS A 135 -8.69 10.01 -8.72
N ILE A 136 -7.48 9.96 -9.25
CA ILE A 136 -6.26 10.47 -8.61
C ILE A 136 -5.83 11.70 -9.41
N TYR A 137 -5.62 12.82 -8.73
CA TYR A 137 -5.19 14.07 -9.35
C TYR A 137 -3.67 14.20 -9.20
N LEU A 138 -2.94 14.28 -10.30
CA LEU A 138 -1.47 14.40 -10.31
C LEU A 138 -1.09 15.84 -10.62
N CYS A 139 -0.24 16.43 -9.79
CA CYS A 139 0.29 17.78 -9.96
C CYS A 139 1.59 17.77 -10.79
N ASP A 140 2.01 18.92 -11.34
CA ASP A 140 3.25 18.99 -12.13
C ASP A 140 4.49 18.55 -11.34
N SER A 141 4.52 18.75 -10.03
CA SER A 141 5.63 18.31 -9.15
C SER A 141 5.85 16.81 -9.20
N PHE A 142 4.79 15.99 -9.22
CA PHE A 142 4.89 14.53 -9.34
C PHE A 142 5.72 14.09 -10.55
N PHE A 143 5.60 14.80 -11.67
CA PHE A 143 6.31 14.45 -12.91
C PHE A 143 7.75 14.95 -12.92
N LYS A 144 8.15 15.81 -11.98
CA LYS A 144 9.53 16.27 -11.79
C LYS A 144 10.32 15.35 -10.86
N GLU A 145 9.62 14.58 -10.03
CA GLU A 145 10.22 13.59 -9.15
C GLU A 145 10.82 12.40 -9.91
N ASP A 146 11.69 11.66 -9.21
CA ASP A 146 12.21 10.41 -9.72
C ASP A 146 11.16 9.28 -9.70
N ARG A 147 11.54 8.14 -10.28
CA ARG A 147 10.65 6.97 -10.38
C ARG A 147 10.25 6.44 -9.00
N GLU A 148 11.16 6.46 -8.03
CA GLU A 148 10.88 5.91 -6.70
C GLU A 148 9.78 6.73 -6.02
N GLU A 149 9.93 8.05 -6.03
CA GLU A 149 8.97 8.97 -5.40
C GLU A 149 7.63 8.98 -6.13
N GLN A 150 7.63 8.84 -7.46
CA GLN A 150 6.41 8.63 -8.24
C GLN A 150 5.66 7.34 -7.85
N LEU A 151 6.39 6.24 -7.60
CA LEU A 151 5.79 4.99 -7.16
C LEU A 151 5.26 5.10 -5.72
N ARG A 152 6.01 5.73 -4.81
CA ARG A 152 5.60 6.05 -3.43
C ARG A 152 4.30 6.85 -3.41
N THR A 153 4.29 7.97 -4.13
CA THR A 153 3.11 8.83 -4.24
C THR A 153 1.92 8.07 -4.85
N SER A 154 2.15 7.27 -5.89
CA SER A 154 1.06 6.48 -6.50
C SER A 154 0.48 5.45 -5.53
N MET A 155 1.32 4.76 -4.76
CA MET A 155 0.91 3.81 -3.72
C MET A 155 0.13 4.51 -2.61
N HIS A 156 0.59 5.69 -2.18
CA HIS A 156 -0.04 6.55 -1.18
C HIS A 156 -1.47 6.93 -1.61
N GLU A 157 -1.62 7.55 -2.79
CA GLU A 157 -2.94 8.00 -3.28
C GLU A 157 -3.87 6.85 -3.63
N LEU A 158 -3.34 5.73 -4.11
CA LEU A 158 -4.15 4.54 -4.36
C LEU A 158 -4.72 3.98 -3.04
N SER A 159 -4.00 4.12 -1.92
CA SER A 159 -4.51 3.74 -0.59
C SER A 159 -5.67 4.64 -0.16
N HIS A 160 -5.62 5.95 -0.43
CA HIS A 160 -6.76 6.85 -0.19
C HIS A 160 -7.96 6.46 -1.04
N LEU A 161 -7.73 6.26 -2.35
CA LEU A 161 -8.78 5.95 -3.31
C LEU A 161 -9.49 4.62 -2.99
N ALA A 162 -8.72 3.58 -2.64
CA ALA A 162 -9.24 2.23 -2.48
C ALA A 162 -9.58 1.89 -1.02
N GLY A 163 -8.71 2.28 -0.09
CA GLY A 163 -8.79 1.97 1.32
C GLY A 163 -9.51 3.03 2.16
N LYS A 164 -9.67 4.25 1.64
CA LYS A 164 -10.10 5.43 2.41
C LYS A 164 -9.20 5.69 3.62
N THR A 165 -7.89 5.54 3.42
CA THR A 165 -6.87 5.91 4.40
C THR A 165 -6.87 7.43 4.61
N GLU A 166 -6.22 7.90 5.67
CA GLU A 166 -6.03 9.30 6.04
C GLU A 166 -4.53 9.63 6.11
N HIS A 167 -4.21 10.93 6.21
CA HIS A 167 -2.84 11.38 6.44
C HIS A 167 -2.61 11.58 7.95
N TYR A 168 -1.86 10.66 8.58
CA TYR A 168 -1.40 10.86 9.96
C TYR A 168 0.11 11.01 9.99
N PHE A 169 0.59 12.09 10.61
CA PHE A 169 2.02 12.30 10.86
C PHE A 169 2.41 11.72 12.21
N GLY A 170 3.36 10.78 12.20
CA GLY A 170 3.86 10.12 13.41
C GLY A 170 3.21 8.77 13.68
N THR A 171 3.97 7.88 14.33
CA THR A 171 3.50 6.57 14.78
C THR A 171 3.45 6.59 16.30
N ILE A 172 2.25 6.44 16.87
CA ILE A 172 2.10 6.25 18.31
C ILE A 172 2.23 4.76 18.61
N PHE A 173 3.20 4.38 19.44
CA PHE A 173 3.42 2.99 19.83
C PHE A 173 2.45 2.56 20.97
N ASN A 174 1.14 2.65 20.72
CA ASN A 174 0.07 2.17 21.59
C ASN A 174 -1.09 1.57 20.76
N ASP A 175 -1.97 0.75 21.37
CA ASP A 175 -3.00 -0.03 20.63
C ASP A 175 -3.83 0.82 19.64
N ALA A 176 -4.14 2.07 19.98
CA ALA A 176 -4.83 3.00 19.09
C ALA A 176 -3.96 3.37 17.88
N GLY A 177 -2.70 3.74 18.12
CA GLY A 177 -1.73 4.10 17.07
C GLY A 177 -1.44 2.98 16.07
N MET A 178 -1.47 1.70 16.47
CA MET A 178 -1.37 0.60 15.50
C MET A 178 -2.57 0.57 14.54
N LEU A 179 -3.78 0.74 15.07
CA LEU A 179 -4.99 0.75 14.24
C LEU A 179 -5.09 2.02 13.39
N GLU A 180 -4.55 3.14 13.85
CA GLU A 180 -4.37 4.38 13.06
C GLU A 180 -3.37 4.17 11.93
N GLU A 181 -2.23 3.51 12.18
CA GLU A 181 -1.23 3.21 11.16
C GLU A 181 -1.82 2.37 10.01
N ALA A 182 -2.70 1.40 10.29
CA ALA A 182 -3.42 0.66 9.24
C ALA A 182 -4.35 1.55 8.38
N ASN A 183 -4.77 2.70 8.90
CA ASN A 183 -5.55 3.69 8.16
C ASN A 183 -4.66 4.83 7.62
N ASN A 184 -3.34 4.79 7.82
CA ASN A 184 -2.44 5.87 7.41
C ASN A 184 -1.87 5.63 6.02
N ALA A 185 -2.05 6.57 5.09
CA ALA A 185 -1.51 6.43 3.73
C ALA A 185 0.03 6.34 3.68
N TYR A 186 0.73 7.00 4.62
CA TYR A 186 2.19 6.91 4.76
C TYR A 186 2.67 5.49 5.12
N PHE A 187 1.82 4.66 5.73
CA PHE A 187 2.16 3.25 5.96
C PHE A 187 2.25 2.47 4.64
N TYR A 188 1.32 2.73 3.71
CA TYR A 188 1.29 2.07 2.40
C TYR A 188 2.39 2.57 1.48
N GLU A 189 2.76 3.84 1.59
CA GLU A 189 3.96 4.38 0.94
C GLU A 189 5.22 3.60 1.36
N LYS A 190 5.41 3.37 2.67
CA LYS A 190 6.55 2.58 3.18
C LYS A 190 6.55 1.16 2.61
N LEU A 191 5.38 0.55 2.41
CA LEU A 191 5.28 -0.80 1.83
C LEU A 191 5.75 -0.87 0.38
N MET A 192 5.85 0.25 -0.34
CA MET A 192 6.29 0.24 -1.74
C MET A 192 7.73 -0.30 -1.89
N PHE A 193 8.63 0.10 -1.00
CA PHE A 193 10.07 -0.22 -1.12
C PHE A 193 10.69 -0.91 0.09
N ASN A 194 10.05 -0.85 1.26
CA ASN A 194 10.58 -1.53 2.42
C ASN A 194 10.18 -3.00 2.45
N ASP A 195 11.05 -3.78 3.07
CA ASP A 195 10.77 -5.14 3.48
C ASP A 195 9.57 -5.15 4.43
N HIS A 196 8.46 -5.72 3.97
CA HIS A 196 7.22 -5.80 4.74
C HIS A 196 7.39 -6.70 5.97
N GLU A 197 8.32 -7.67 5.96
CA GLU A 197 8.69 -8.40 7.17
C GLU A 197 9.22 -7.43 8.23
N GLN A 198 10.14 -6.54 7.86
CA GLN A 198 10.71 -5.57 8.82
C GLN A 198 9.66 -4.60 9.35
N ILE A 199 8.73 -4.15 8.50
CA ILE A 199 7.62 -3.27 8.93
C ILE A 199 6.74 -4.00 9.95
N PHE A 200 6.26 -5.20 9.63
CA PHE A 200 5.40 -5.97 10.52
C PHE A 200 6.14 -6.37 11.79
N ARG A 201 7.42 -6.75 11.69
CA ARG A 201 8.28 -7.01 12.84
C ARG A 201 8.39 -5.78 13.74
N ARG A 202 8.62 -4.57 13.20
CA ARG A 202 8.66 -3.34 14.00
C ARG A 202 7.35 -3.11 14.75
N GLN A 203 6.21 -3.32 14.08
CA GLN A 203 4.89 -3.20 14.71
C GLN A 203 4.69 -4.24 15.82
N VAL A 204 5.15 -5.47 15.63
CA VAL A 204 5.13 -6.52 16.66
C VAL A 204 6.03 -6.18 17.85
N TRP A 205 7.25 -5.68 17.58
CA TRP A 205 8.25 -5.37 18.59
C TRP A 205 7.85 -4.21 19.49
N GLY A 206 7.23 -3.16 18.93
CA GLY A 206 6.79 -2.00 19.72
C GLY A 206 5.61 -2.28 20.64
N PHE A 207 4.88 -3.39 20.46
CA PHE A 207 3.52 -3.53 20.99
C PHE A 207 3.25 -4.81 21.76
N LEU A 208 3.49 -5.97 21.16
CA LEU A 208 3.17 -7.24 21.81
C LEU A 208 4.26 -7.64 22.83
N TRP A 209 5.48 -7.12 22.64
CA TRP A 209 6.70 -7.55 23.35
C TRP A 209 7.71 -6.43 23.59
N ALA A 210 7.26 -5.18 23.76
CA ALA A 210 8.16 -4.12 24.21
C ALA A 210 8.75 -4.54 25.57
N LYS A 211 10.00 -5.04 25.58
CA LYS A 211 10.84 -4.88 26.75
C LYS A 211 11.03 -3.38 26.84
N PHE A 212 10.28 -2.72 27.72
CA PHE A 212 10.79 -1.50 28.29
C PHE A 212 11.95 -1.94 29.19
N PRO A 213 13.22 -1.64 28.85
CA PRO A 213 14.24 -1.64 29.89
C PRO A 213 13.79 -0.61 30.92
N ASN A 214 13.65 -1.04 32.18
CA ASN A 214 13.68 -0.11 33.30
C ASN A 214 15.10 0.45 33.42
#